data_AF-A0A4Q5X1E4-F1
#
_entry.id   AF-A0A4Q5X1E4-F1
#
_cell.length_a   1.000
_cell.length_b   1.000
_cell.length_c   1.000
_cell.angle_alpha   90.00
_cell.angle_beta   90.00
_cell.angle_gamma   90.00
#
_symmetry.space_group_name_H-M   'P 1'
#
loop_
_entity.id
_entity.type
_entity.pdbx_description
1 polymer ?
#
loop_
_entity_poly.entity_id
_entity_poly.type
_entity_poly.pdbx_seq_one_letter_code
_entity_poly.pdbx_strand_id
1 'polypeptide(L)' 'MNANLLDDLRLIVHPLLLGSGRALFEGVTDRRTLQFVSSEPATAGRVVLSYRA' A
#
# COMPACT_ATOMS: atom_id res chain seq x y z
N MET A 1 11.30 -0.96 -2.02
CA MET A 1 10.88 -2.03 -2.94
C MET A 1 12.07 -2.64 -3.68
N ASN A 2 12.87 -1.85 -4.41
CA ASN A 2 13.96 -2.36 -5.27
C ASN A 2 14.90 -3.38 -4.59
N ALA A 3 15.37 -3.10 -3.37
CA ALA A 3 16.33 -3.94 -2.64
C ALA A 3 15.77 -5.25 -2.00
N ASN A 4 14.47 -5.53 -2.10
CA ASN A 4 13.85 -6.74 -1.52
C ASN A 4 13.94 -6.92 0.01
N LEU A 5 13.80 -5.84 0.77
CA LEU A 5 13.92 -5.87 2.24
C LEU A 5 12.58 -5.63 2.96
N LEU A 6 11.45 -5.81 2.26
CA LEU A 6 10.13 -5.62 2.83
C LEU A 6 9.54 -7.00 3.06
N ASP A 7 9.12 -7.32 4.29
CA ASP A 7 8.47 -8.59 4.62
C ASP A 7 6.94 -8.46 4.64
N ASP A 8 6.42 -7.41 5.29
CA ASP A 8 4.98 -7.14 5.39
C ASP A 8 4.69 -5.66 5.06
N LEU A 9 3.54 -5.41 4.41
CA LEU A 9 3.05 -4.07 4.06
C LEU A 9 1.64 -3.85 4.61
N ARG A 10 1.47 -2.81 5.43
CA ARG A 10 0.15 -2.30 5.83
C ARG A 10 -0.15 -0.99 5.09
N LEU A 11 -1.10 -1.02 4.17
CA LEU A 11 -1.51 0.13 3.37
C LEU A 11 -2.87 0.65 3.84
N ILE A 12 -2.92 1.91 4.27
CA ILE A 12 -4.17 2.58 4.65
C ILE A 12 -4.67 3.40 3.46
N VAL A 13 -5.84 3.04 2.94
CA VAL A 13 -6.49 3.73 1.81
C VAL A 13 -7.48 4.74 2.35
N HIS A 14 -7.33 6.00 1.92
CA HIS A 14 -8.28 7.07 2.20
C HIS A 14 -9.26 7.23 1.03
N PRO A 15 -10.57 7.42 1.28
CA PRO A 15 -11.57 7.56 0.22
C PRO A 15 -11.55 8.98 -0.39
N LEU A 16 -10.46 9.31 -1.10
CA LEU A 16 -10.15 10.63 -1.63
C LEU A 16 -9.41 10.50 -2.97
N LEU A 17 -9.82 11.31 -3.95
CA LEU A 17 -9.03 11.57 -5.16
C LEU A 17 -8.20 12.85 -4.93
N LEU A 18 -6.89 12.71 -4.78
CA LEU A 18 -6.02 13.83 -4.38
C LEU A 18 -5.73 14.83 -5.51
N GLY A 19 -5.78 14.39 -6.78
CA GLY A 19 -5.46 15.22 -7.95
C GLY A 19 -3.96 15.43 -8.19
N SER A 20 -3.20 15.80 -7.14
CA SER A 20 -1.75 15.94 -7.19
C SER A 20 -1.11 15.67 -5.81
N GLY A 21 0.17 15.29 -5.79
CA GLY A 21 0.89 15.02 -4.55
C GLY A 21 2.12 14.14 -4.76
N ARG A 22 2.79 13.79 -3.67
CA ARG A 22 3.92 12.88 -3.71
C ARG A 22 3.44 11.43 -3.85
N ALA A 23 3.93 10.72 -4.87
CA ALA A 23 3.62 9.31 -5.06
C ALA A 23 4.33 8.45 -4.00
N LEU A 24 3.60 7.52 -3.38
CA LEU A 24 4.12 6.66 -2.30
C LEU A 24 5.27 5.74 -2.76
N PHE A 25 5.25 5.33 -4.02
CA PHE A 25 6.21 4.37 -4.61
C PHE A 25 6.97 4.96 -5.81
N GLU A 26 7.21 6.27 -5.79
CA GLU A 26 8.06 6.93 -6.79
C GLU A 26 9.45 6.28 -6.84
N GLY A 27 9.96 6.00 -8.05
CA GLY A 27 11.31 5.42 -8.24
C GLY A 27 11.41 3.89 -8.01
N VAL A 28 10.29 3.20 -7.81
CA VAL A 28 10.27 1.72 -7.84
C VAL A 28 10.37 1.26 -9.29
N THR A 29 11.41 0.49 -9.61
CA THR A 29 11.76 0.13 -10.99
C THR A 29 11.15 -1.19 -11.45
N ASP A 30 10.91 -2.10 -10.51
CA ASP A 30 10.45 -3.46 -10.80
C ASP A 30 9.14 -3.79 -10.09
N ARG A 31 8.28 -4.57 -10.76
CA ARG A 31 7.04 -5.06 -10.18
C ARG A 31 7.35 -5.99 -9.01
N ARG A 32 6.66 -5.79 -7.88
CA ARG A 32 6.68 -6.68 -6.73
C ARG A 32 5.32 -7.33 -6.56
N THR A 33 5.31 -8.65 -6.55
CA THR A 33 4.13 -9.42 -6.17
C THR A 33 4.01 -9.37 -4.66
N LEU A 34 2.81 -9.11 -4.16
CA LEU A 34 2.49 -9.16 -2.74
C LEU A 34 1.31 -10.12 -2.56
N GLN A 35 1.37 -10.95 -1.52
CA GLN A 35 0.27 -11.79 -1.10
C GLN A 35 -0.71 -10.98 -0.26
N PHE A 36 -1.98 -10.98 -0.64
CA PHE A 36 -3.04 -10.40 0.18
C PHE A 36 -3.25 -11.21 1.47
N VAL A 37 -3.32 -10.52 2.60
CA VAL A 37 -3.54 -11.12 3.92
C VAL A 37 -4.90 -10.73 4.49
N SER A 38 -5.21 -9.43 4.57
CA SER A 38 -6.50 -8.97 5.10
C SER A 38 -6.90 -7.59 4.57
N SER A 39 -8.19 -7.30 4.67
CA SER A 39 -8.79 -5.99 4.38
C SER A 39 -9.79 -5.67 5.48
N GLU A 40 -9.50 -4.66 6.28
CA GLU A 40 -10.31 -4.29 7.43
C GLU A 40 -10.83 -2.85 7.28
N PRO A 41 -12.15 -2.61 7.49
CA PRO A 41 -12.67 -1.26 7.51
C PRO A 41 -12.12 -0.50 8.73
N ALA A 42 -11.81 0.77 8.54
CA ALA A 42 -11.40 1.69 9.60
C ALA A 42 -12.32 2.91 9.66
N THR A 43 -12.15 3.72 10.70
CA THR A 43 -12.95 4.93 10.89
C THR A 43 -12.83 5.89 9.71
N ALA A 44 -13.89 6.66 9.45
CA ALA A 44 -14.00 7.61 8.33
C ALA A 44 -13.87 6.97 6.93
N GLY A 45 -14.37 5.75 6.75
CA GLY A 45 -14.42 5.08 5.44
C GLY A 45 -13.05 4.65 4.91
N ARG A 46 -12.03 4.63 5.77
CA ARG A 46 -10.71 4.12 5.42
C ARG A 46 -10.71 2.61 5.37
N VAL A 47 -9.77 2.05 4.63
CA VAL A 47 -9.52 0.60 4.60
C VAL A 47 -8.06 0.35 4.92
N VAL A 48 -7.81 -0.59 5.85
CA VAL A 48 -6.47 -1.07 6.16
C VAL A 48 -6.27 -2.39 5.43
N LEU A 49 -5.34 -2.40 4.46
CA LEU A 49 -4.96 -3.58 3.71
C LEU A 49 -3.65 -4.11 4.28
N SER A 50 -3.59 -5.41 4.57
CA SER A 50 -2.37 -6.09 4.98
C SER A 50 -1.90 -7.03 3.86
N TYR A 51 -0.62 -6.95 3.54
CA TYR A 51 0.04 -7.80 2.56
C TYR A 51 1.35 -8.36 3.11
N ARG A 52 1.76 -9.50 2.57
CA ARG A 52 3.07 -10.12 2.75
C ARG A 52 3.84 -10.11 1.43
N ALA A 53 5.14 -9.85 1.47
CA ALA A 53 6.00 -9.84 0.28
C ALA A 53 6.47 -11.24 -0.12
#